data_AF-A0A076FR80-F1
#
_entry.id   AF-A0A076FR80-F1
#
_cell.length_a   1.000
_cell.length_b   1.000
_cell.length_c   1.000
_cell.angle_alpha   90.00
_cell.angle_beta   90.00
_cell.angle_gamma   90.00
#
_symmetry.space_group_name_H-M   'P 1'
#
loop_
_entity.id
_entity.type
_entity.pdbx_description
1 polymer ?
#
loop_
_entity_poly.entity_id
_entity_poly.type
_entity_poly.pdbx_seq_one_letter_code
_entity_poly.pdbx_strand_id
1 'polypeptide(L)' 'FGPPLIYSRFFTEREDMEALIAGIKFVVSLEETEAFKASGASYVKIPVQACSGLLWGTDEYWTCLLI' A
#
# COMPACT_ATOMS: atom_id res chain seq x y z
N PHE A 1 0.73 35.23 -18.11
CA PHE A 1 0.46 34.47 -16.87
C PHE A 1 0.22 33.02 -17.27
N GLY A 2 0.87 32.08 -16.58
CA GLY A 2 0.72 30.64 -16.84
C GLY A 2 0.57 29.89 -15.52
N PRO A 3 0.14 28.62 -15.56
CA PRO A 3 0.02 27.79 -14.37
C PRO A 3 1.38 27.61 -13.67
N PRO A 4 1.42 27.53 -12.33
CA PRO A 4 2.65 27.32 -11.60
C PRO A 4 3.18 25.90 -11.80
N LEU A 5 4.49 25.73 -11.70
CA LEU A 5 5.12 24.42 -11.59
C LEU A 5 5.04 23.96 -10.13
N ILE A 6 4.49 22.75 -9.92
CA ILE A 6 4.36 22.14 -8.60
C ILE A 6 5.23 20.89 -8.55
N TYR A 7 6.12 20.85 -7.56
CA TYR A 7 7.01 19.71 -7.31
C TYR A 7 6.70 19.14 -5.93
N SER A 8 5.94 18.05 -5.88
CA SER A 8 5.47 17.46 -4.61
C SER A 8 6.58 16.78 -3.80
N ARG A 9 7.61 16.25 -4.47
CA ARG A 9 8.68 15.47 -3.85
C ARG A 9 8.15 14.26 -3.05
N PHE A 10 7.08 13.63 -3.50
CA PHE A 10 6.57 12.41 -2.88
C PHE A 10 7.65 11.33 -2.78
N PHE A 11 7.69 10.63 -1.65
CA PHE A 11 8.58 9.49 -1.41
C PHE A 11 10.07 9.84 -1.54
N THR A 12 10.43 11.11 -1.33
CA THR A 12 11.84 11.54 -1.34
C THR A 12 12.51 11.21 -0.01
N GLU A 13 11.75 11.31 1.09
CA GLU A 13 12.22 10.90 2.42
C GLU A 13 11.80 9.46 2.69
N ARG A 14 12.70 8.66 3.27
CA ARG A 14 12.48 7.24 3.55
C ARG A 14 11.25 7.02 4.43
N GLU A 15 11.02 7.93 5.36
CA GLU A 15 9.92 7.89 6.33
C GLU A 15 8.54 7.99 5.66
N ASP A 16 8.42 8.68 4.52
CA ASP A 16 7.17 8.75 3.75
C ASP A 16 6.74 7.34 3.31
N MET A 17 7.71 6.56 2.83
CA MET A 17 7.49 5.21 2.34
C MET A 17 7.14 4.26 3.50
N GLU A 18 7.92 4.33 4.57
CA GLU A 18 7.74 3.48 5.76
C GLU A 18 6.39 3.70 6.43
N ALA A 19 5.95 4.96 6.54
CA ALA A 19 4.66 5.30 7.13
C ALA A 19 3.49 4.70 6.32
N LEU A 20 3.56 4.75 4.99
CA LEU A 20 2.51 4.15 4.15
C LEU A 20 2.52 2.63 4.20
N ILE A 21 3.69 1.98 4.20
CA ILE A 21 3.77 0.52 4.34
C ILE A 21 3.20 0.10 5.70
N ALA A 22 3.49 0.82 6.78
CA ALA A 22 2.90 0.58 8.09
C ALA A 22 1.37 0.75 8.06
N GLY A 23 0.86 1.77 7.38
CA GLY A 23 -0.57 1.99 7.16
C GLY A 23 -1.24 0.85 6.40
N ILE A 24 -0.62 0.37 5.31
CA ILE A 24 -1.12 -0.79 4.55
C ILE A 24 -1.17 -2.03 5.43
N LYS A 25 -0.10 -2.32 6.19
CA LYS A 25 -0.08 -3.45 7.13
C LYS A 25 -1.20 -3.36 8.17
N PHE A 26 -1.44 -2.16 8.71
CA PHE A 26 -2.54 -1.93 9.64
C PHE A 26 -3.90 -2.22 8.98
N VAL A 27 -4.15 -1.69 7.78
CA VAL A 27 -5.41 -1.94 7.06
C VAL A 27 -5.55 -3.42 6.72
N VAL A 28 -4.51 -4.07 6.21
CA VAL A 28 -4.53 -5.52 5.93
C VAL A 28 -4.83 -6.34 7.18
N SER A 29 -4.32 -5.93 8.36
CA SER A 29 -4.62 -6.61 9.62
C SER A 29 -6.10 -6.54 10.03
N LEU A 30 -6.91 -5.67 9.41
CA LEU A 30 -8.33 -5.60 9.67
C LEU A 30 -9.06 -6.89 9.29
N GLU A 31 -8.58 -7.65 8.29
CA GLU A 31 -9.09 -9.00 7.98
C GLU A 31 -9.12 -9.91 9.21
N GLU A 32 -8.21 -9.71 10.17
CA GLU A 32 -8.10 -10.55 11.35
C GLU A 32 -9.10 -10.20 12.45
N THR A 33 -9.77 -9.05 12.35
CA THR A 33 -10.76 -8.60 13.33
C THR A 33 -12.06 -9.40 13.24
N GLU A 34 -12.76 -9.50 14.37
CA GLU A 34 -14.05 -10.21 14.44
C GLU A 34 -15.09 -9.60 13.49
N ALA A 35 -15.12 -8.28 13.35
CA ALA A 35 -16.07 -7.58 12.48
C ALA A 35 -15.87 -7.93 10.99
N PHE A 36 -14.61 -7.95 10.52
CA PHE A 36 -14.29 -8.38 9.14
C PHE A 36 -14.66 -9.84 8.92
N LYS A 37 -14.28 -10.72 9.85
CA LYS A 37 -14.59 -12.15 9.78
C LYS A 37 -16.10 -12.41 9.77
N ALA A 38 -16.85 -11.72 10.62
CA ALA A 38 -18.31 -11.83 10.71
C ALA A 38 -19.03 -11.36 9.44
N SER A 39 -18.45 -10.39 8.71
CA SER A 39 -18.99 -9.93 7.42
C SER A 39 -18.55 -10.79 6.22
N GLY A 40 -17.66 -11.76 6.42
CA GLY A 40 -17.07 -12.55 5.33
C GLY A 40 -16.17 -11.73 4.41
N ALA A 41 -15.70 -10.57 4.87
CA ALA A 41 -14.89 -9.65 4.06
C ALA A 41 -13.45 -10.13 3.95
N SER A 42 -12.86 -9.94 2.77
CA SER A 42 -11.42 -10.16 2.51
C SER A 42 -10.89 -9.19 1.43
N TYR A 43 -9.61 -8.89 1.49
CA TYR A 43 -8.82 -8.20 0.49
C TYR A 43 -8.57 -9.12 -0.70
N VAL A 44 -8.61 -8.53 -1.89
CA VAL A 44 -8.24 -9.21 -3.14
C VAL A 44 -6.74 -9.45 -3.14
N LYS A 45 -6.32 -10.72 -3.12
CA LYS A 45 -4.91 -11.14 -3.12
C LYS A 45 -4.36 -11.40 -4.53
N ILE A 46 -4.99 -10.81 -5.55
CA ILE A 46 -4.52 -10.86 -6.95
C ILE A 46 -3.43 -9.80 -7.09
N PRO A 47 -2.18 -10.18 -7.41
CA PRO A 47 -1.09 -9.22 -7.56
C PRO A 47 -1.34 -8.21 -8.67
N VAL A 48 -0.93 -6.96 -8.46
CA VAL A 48 -0.85 -5.98 -9.54
C VAL A 48 0.18 -6.47 -10.56
N GLN A 49 -0.13 -6.36 -11.86
CA GLN A 49 0.71 -6.92 -12.93
C GLN A 49 2.17 -6.45 -12.87
N ALA A 50 2.42 -5.19 -12.50
CA ALA A 50 3.77 -4.64 -12.35
C ALA A 50 4.56 -5.29 -11.19
N CYS A 51 3.86 -5.82 -10.19
CA CYS A 51 4.42 -6.39 -8.97
C CYS A 51 4.25 -7.92 -8.89
N SER A 52 3.83 -8.58 -9.98
CA SER A 52 3.45 -10.00 -9.96
C SER A 52 4.61 -10.96 -9.66
N GLY A 53 5.86 -10.49 -9.75
CA GLY A 53 7.05 -11.25 -9.37
C GLY A 53 7.37 -11.22 -7.87
N LEU A 54 6.63 -10.43 -7.09
CA LEU A 54 6.82 -10.26 -5.65
C LEU A 54 5.71 -10.99 -4.89
N LEU A 55 6.04 -11.51 -3.71
CA LEU A 55 5.09 -12.23 -2.86
C LEU A 55 4.11 -11.23 -2.24
N TRP A 56 2.81 -11.45 -2.42
CA TRP A 56 1.78 -10.63 -1.77
C TRP A 56 1.98 -10.63 -0.25
N GLY A 57 1.89 -9.47 0.39
CA GLY A 57 2.06 -9.35 1.83
C GLY A 57 3.44 -8.87 2.29
N THR A 58 4.46 -8.90 1.44
CA THR A 58 5.82 -8.49 1.82
C THR A 58 6.07 -6.99 1.63
N ASP A 59 7.09 -6.47 2.30
CA ASP A 59 7.45 -5.05 2.23
C ASP A 59 7.91 -4.66 0.82
N GLU A 60 8.54 -5.58 0.10
CA GLU A 60 8.90 -5.39 -1.31
C GLU A 60 7.64 -5.26 -2.17
N TYR A 61 6.63 -6.09 -1.94
CA TYR A 61 5.36 -6.00 -2.67
C TYR A 61 4.63 -4.69 -2.35
N TRP A 62 4.60 -4.26 -1.07
CA TRP A 62 3.99 -2.97 -0.69
C TRP A 62 4.74 -1.76 -1.24
N THR A 63 6.07 -1.84 -1.29
CA THR A 63 6.90 -0.81 -1.92
C THR A 63 6.61 -0.72 -3.42
N CYS A 64 6.56 -1.86 -4.13
CA CYS A 64 6.20 -1.90 -5.54
C CYS A 64 4.77 -1.41 -5.80
N LEU A 65 3.82 -1.68 -4.90
CA LEU A 65 2.44 -1.23 -5.06
C LEU A 65 2.31 0.30 -4.99
N LEU A 66 3.18 0.97 -4.25
CA LEU A 66 3.11 2.42 -4.00
C LEU A 66 3.90 3.26 -5.03
N ILE A 67 4.72 2.62 -5.88
CA ILE A 67 5.59 3.25 -6.88
C ILE A 67 5.16 2.82 -8.29
#